data_AF-A0A4R8B8R0-F1
#
_entry.id   AF-A0A4R8B8R0-F1
#
_cell.length_a   1.000
_cell.length_b   1.000
_cell.length_c   1.000
_cell.angle_alpha   90.00
_cell.angle_beta   90.00
_cell.angle_gamma   90.00
#
_symmetry.space_group_name_H-M   'P 1'
#
loop_
_entity.id
_entity.type
_entity.pdbx_description
1 polymer ?
#
loop_
_entity_poly.entity_id
_entity_poly.type
_entity_poly.pdbx_seq_one_letter_code
_entity_poly.pdbx_strand_id
1 'polypeptide(L)'
;MGISKRLDFDTETNAIGTICKALGHPTRIQIMTLLWKKDNRTCGEIVDLIPLAQSTISKHLLELKKASLVTVKNEGKKAIYSVEVDNMQLLKKYLSSYLSTIEIPEKRKTTILKTKQQFITKKSYLKQYNYQFPDKVKVAI
;
A
#
# COMPACT_ATOMS: atom_id res chain seq x y z
N MET A 1 -5.95 -10.96 33.70
CA MET A 1 -5.00 -11.29 32.63
C MET A 1 -5.74 -12.14 31.61
N GLY A 2 -6.23 -11.53 30.53
CA GLY A 2 -7.03 -12.23 29.52
C GLY A 2 -6.16 -13.20 28.72
N ILE A 3 -6.57 -14.47 28.68
CA ILE A 3 -6.06 -15.46 27.74
C ILE A 3 -6.38 -14.99 26.31
N SER A 4 -5.46 -14.25 25.70
CA SER A 4 -5.51 -14.02 24.25
C SER A 4 -5.35 -15.37 23.57
N LYS A 5 -6.45 -16.00 23.15
CA LYS A 5 -6.43 -17.13 22.21
C LYS A 5 -5.60 -16.70 21.01
N ARG A 6 -4.36 -17.17 20.93
CA ARG A 6 -3.55 -17.04 19.73
C ARG A 6 -4.14 -18.05 18.75
N LEU A 7 -4.76 -17.53 17.69
CA LEU A 7 -5.09 -18.35 16.53
C LEU A 7 -3.80 -18.55 15.76
N ASP A 8 -3.30 -19.77 15.74
CA ASP A 8 -2.16 -20.16 14.91
C ASP A 8 -2.69 -20.34 13.48
N PHE A 9 -2.57 -19.28 12.68
CA PHE A 9 -2.84 -19.33 11.24
C PHE A 9 -1.67 -19.93 10.50
N ASP A 10 -1.93 -20.43 9.29
CA ASP A 10 -0.89 -20.97 8.43
C ASP A 10 0.19 -19.91 8.10
N THR A 11 1.40 -20.38 7.85
CA THR A 11 2.57 -19.52 7.59
C THR A 11 2.35 -18.57 6.42
N GLU A 12 1.76 -19.07 5.33
CA GLU A 12 1.38 -18.27 4.16
C GLU A 12 0.34 -17.20 4.51
N THR A 13 -0.69 -17.57 5.29
CA THR A 13 -1.75 -16.65 5.71
C THR A 13 -1.21 -15.52 6.60
N ASN A 14 -0.28 -15.84 7.51
CA ASN A 14 0.41 -14.84 8.32
C ASN A 14 1.31 -13.91 7.50
N ALA A 15 2.01 -14.45 6.50
CA ALA A 15 2.83 -13.67 5.59
C ALA A 15 1.99 -12.66 4.80
N ILE A 16 0.88 -13.13 4.20
CA ILE A 16 -0.07 -12.30 3.46
C ILE A 16 -0.71 -11.26 4.39
N GLY A 17 -1.11 -11.66 5.60
CA GLY A 17 -1.65 -10.74 6.61
C GLY A 17 -0.68 -9.61 6.94
N THR A 18 0.61 -9.92 7.06
CA THR A 18 1.67 -8.94 7.31
C THR A 18 1.86 -7.98 6.12
N ILE A 19 1.88 -8.52 4.90
CA ILE A 19 1.94 -7.74 3.66
C ILE A 19 0.74 -6.78 3.55
N CYS A 20 -0.48 -7.29 3.70
CA CYS A 20 -1.70 -6.50 3.65
C CYS A 20 -1.73 -5.42 4.74
N LYS A 21 -1.29 -5.74 5.96
CA LYS A 21 -1.16 -4.77 7.05
C LYS A 21 -0.17 -3.66 6.72
N ALA A 22 0.92 -3.98 6.01
CA ALA A 22 1.88 -2.99 5.54
C ALA A 22 1.35 -2.14 4.39
N LEU A 23 0.58 -2.72 3.47
CA LEU A 23 -0.04 -1.97 2.38
C LEU A 23 -1.24 -1.11 2.82
N GLY A 24 -1.89 -1.42 3.94
CA GLY A 24 -3.09 -0.71 4.41
C GLY A 24 -2.93 0.79 4.78
N HIS A 25 -1.75 1.40 4.61
CA HIS A 25 -1.55 2.84 4.85
C HIS A 25 -1.38 3.61 3.54
N PRO A 26 -2.10 4.74 3.33
CA PRO A 26 -2.10 5.47 2.05
C PRO A 26 -0.71 5.93 1.61
N THR A 27 0.13 6.42 2.54
CA THR A 27 1.52 6.81 2.21
C THR A 27 2.36 5.64 1.77
N ARG A 28 2.17 4.44 2.35
CA ARG A 28 2.95 3.25 1.99
C ARG A 28 2.61 2.77 0.59
N ILE A 29 1.33 2.85 0.20
CA ILE A 29 0.88 2.59 -1.18
C ILE A 29 1.51 3.58 -2.15
N GLN A 30 1.55 4.88 -1.81
CA GLN A 30 2.19 5.89 -2.65
C GLN A 30 3.69 5.62 -2.84
N ILE A 31 4.41 5.31 -1.75
CA ILE A 31 5.83 4.93 -1.83
C ILE A 31 6.01 3.73 -2.76
N MET A 32 5.20 2.68 -2.60
CA MET A 32 5.27 1.50 -3.47
C MET A 32 5.02 1.85 -4.93
N THR A 33 4.06 2.73 -5.20
CA THR A 33 3.74 3.23 -6.56
C THR A 33 4.92 3.98 -7.18
N LEU A 34 5.65 4.77 -6.38
CA LEU A 34 6.84 5.48 -6.85
C LEU A 34 8.00 4.53 -7.18
N LEU A 35 8.20 3.51 -6.35
CA LEU A 35 9.21 2.48 -6.55
C LEU A 35 8.88 1.60 -7.77
N TRP A 36 7.61 1.24 -8.00
CA TRP A 36 7.20 0.51 -9.20
C TRP A 36 7.44 1.27 -10.50
N LYS A 37 7.26 2.60 -10.50
CA LYS A 37 7.51 3.41 -11.69
C LYS A 37 8.99 3.51 -12.04
N LYS A 38 9.85 3.49 -11.02
CA LYS A 38 11.31 3.56 -11.18
C LYS A 38 11.92 2.97 -9.93
N ASP A 39 12.59 1.83 -10.09
CA ASP A 39 13.34 1.18 -9.03
C ASP A 39 14.59 1.97 -8.62
N ASN A 40 15.21 1.54 -7.52
CA ASN A 40 16.46 2.08 -6.97
C ASN A 40 16.38 3.57 -6.65
N ARG A 41 15.43 3.96 -5.80
CA ARG A 41 15.31 5.34 -5.33
C ARG A 41 15.95 5.54 -3.96
N THR A 42 16.54 6.70 -3.78
CA THR A 42 17.05 7.11 -2.47
C THR A 42 15.94 7.68 -1.60
N CYS A 43 16.13 7.66 -0.27
CA CYS A 43 15.19 8.30 0.65
C CYS A 43 14.92 9.77 0.30
N GLY A 44 15.96 10.51 -0.13
CA GLY A 44 15.83 11.91 -0.56
C GLY A 44 14.85 12.09 -1.73
N GLU A 45 15.01 11.28 -2.79
CA GLU A 45 14.11 11.35 -3.95
C GLU A 45 12.65 11.02 -3.61
N ILE A 46 12.42 10.16 -2.61
CA ILE A 46 11.06 9.83 -2.13
C ILE A 46 10.48 11.01 -1.33
N VAL A 47 11.30 11.68 -0.52
CA VAL A 47 10.94 12.89 0.24
C VAL A 47 10.61 14.06 -0.67
N ASP A 48 11.32 14.21 -1.79
CA ASP A 48 11.06 15.28 -2.75
C ASP A 48 9.70 15.11 -3.47
N LEU A 49 9.22 13.86 -3.60
CA LEU A 49 7.97 13.54 -4.30
C LEU A 49 6.75 13.45 -3.38
N ILE A 50 6.96 13.14 -2.10
CA ILE A 50 5.90 13.01 -1.11
C ILE A 50 6.12 14.11 -0.08
N PRO A 51 5.21 15.10 0.06
CA PRO A 51 5.40 16.27 0.92
C PRO A 51 5.25 15.91 2.41
N LEU A 52 6.18 15.10 2.92
CA LEU A 52 6.27 14.61 4.29
C LEU A 52 7.71 14.71 4.77
N ALA A 53 7.89 14.82 6.08
CA ALA A 53 9.22 14.86 6.67
C ALA A 53 9.99 13.55 6.43
N GLN A 54 11.31 13.65 6.25
CA GLN A 54 12.21 12.52 6.06
C GLN A 54 12.10 11.47 7.18
N SER A 55 11.92 11.89 8.43
CA SER A 55 11.71 10.99 9.58
C SER A 55 10.45 10.14 9.42
N THR A 56 9.38 10.70 8.86
CA THR A 56 8.10 10.02 8.64
C THR A 56 8.21 9.02 7.50
N ILE A 57 8.87 9.41 6.40
CA ILE A 57 9.11 8.52 5.25
C ILE A 57 10.03 7.36 5.65
N SER A 58 11.10 7.63 6.40
CA SER A 58 11.98 6.57 6.93
C SER A 58 11.20 5.56 7.77
N LYS A 59 10.29 6.01 8.64
CA LYS A 59 9.40 5.12 9.41
C LYS A 59 8.51 4.27 8.51
N HIS A 60 7.92 4.85 7.46
CA HIS A 60 7.11 4.09 6.51
C HIS A 60 7.95 3.05 5.75
N LEU A 61 9.15 3.40 5.30
CA LEU A 61 10.08 2.50 4.62
C LEU A 61 10.54 1.36 5.55
N LEU A 62 10.75 1.63 6.83
CA LEU A 62 11.07 0.60 7.82
C LEU A 62 9.92 -0.39 7.98
N GLU A 63 8.68 0.07 8.06
CA GLU A 63 7.51 -0.81 8.14
C GLU A 63 7.31 -1.63 6.87
N LEU A 64 7.59 -1.05 5.69
CA LEU A 64 7.56 -1.78 4.42
C LEU A 64 8.66 -2.84 4.35
N LYS A 65 9.86 -2.52 4.85
CA LYS A 65 10.98 -3.47 4.95
C LYS A 65 10.66 -4.63 5.90
N LYS A 66 10.01 -4.36 7.04
CA LYS A 66 9.59 -5.40 8.00
C LYS A 66 8.59 -6.38 7.39
N ALA A 67 7.75 -5.91 6.47
CA ALA A 67 6.84 -6.75 5.71
C ALA A 67 7.48 -7.36 4.46
N SER A 68 8.81 -7.21 4.30
CA SER A 68 9.58 -7.71 3.18
C SER A 68 9.00 -7.29 1.82
N LEU A 69 8.52 -6.05 1.72
CA LEU A 69 7.99 -5.48 0.48
C LEU A 69 9.03 -4.61 -0.27
N VAL A 70 10.06 -4.17 0.46
CA VAL A 70 11.14 -3.36 -0.10
C VAL A 70 12.48 -3.86 0.42
N THR A 71 13.48 -3.84 -0.46
CA THR A 71 14.87 -4.09 -0.11
C THR A 71 15.61 -2.78 0.07
N VAL A 72 16.68 -2.83 0.86
CA VAL A 72 17.57 -1.70 1.11
C VAL A 72 18.99 -2.10 0.75
N LYS A 73 19.62 -1.28 -0.08
CA LYS A 73 21.05 -1.35 -0.37
C LYS A 73 21.70 -0.05 0.10
N ASN A 74 22.76 -0.17 0.90
CA ASN A 74 23.53 0.99 1.34
C ASN A 74 24.68 1.21 0.36
N GLU A 75 24.68 2.35 -0.33
CA GLU A 75 25.78 2.79 -1.17
C GLU A 75 26.42 4.03 -0.54
N GLY A 76 27.51 3.80 0.20
CA GLY A 76 28.18 4.82 0.99
C GLY A 76 27.27 5.39 2.08
N LYS A 77 26.94 6.68 1.98
CA LYS A 77 26.05 7.39 2.94
C LYS A 77 24.57 7.35 2.54
N LYS A 78 24.22 6.80 1.37
CA LYS A 78 22.85 6.79 0.84
C LYS A 78 22.24 5.40 0.96
N ALA A 79 21.01 5.33 1.47
CA ALA A 79 20.19 4.14 1.40
C ALA A 79 19.33 4.18 0.13
N ILE A 80 19.48 3.15 -0.71
CA ILE A 80 18.73 2.94 -1.95
C ILE A 80 17.67 1.88 -1.67
N TYR A 81 16.44 2.18 -2.04
CA TYR A 81 15.26 1.34 -1.85
C TYR A 81 14.77 0.81 -3.19
N SER A 82 14.40 -0.46 -3.20
CA SER A 82 13.90 -1.18 -4.38
C SER A 82 12.74 -2.07 -3.98
N VAL A 83 11.85 -2.40 -4.92
CA VAL A 83 10.71 -3.28 -4.64
C VAL A 83 11.18 -4.73 -4.52
N GLU A 84 10.65 -5.46 -3.52
CA GLU A 84 10.82 -6.91 -3.42
C GLU A 84 9.79 -7.61 -4.33
N VAL A 85 10.27 -8.23 -5.40
CA VAL A 85 9.39 -8.79 -6.45
C VAL A 85 8.76 -10.10 -6.00
N ASP A 86 9.51 -10.95 -5.29
CA ASP A 86 9.06 -12.30 -4.91
C ASP A 86 7.81 -12.25 -4.01
N ASN A 87 7.82 -11.38 -3.00
CA ASN A 87 6.68 -11.23 -2.10
C ASN A 87 5.46 -10.58 -2.77
N MET A 88 5.69 -9.70 -3.74
CA MET A 88 4.61 -9.14 -4.53
C MET A 88 4.00 -10.18 -5.47
N GLN A 89 4.79 -11.10 -6.01
CA GLN A 89 4.30 -12.24 -6.78
C GLN A 89 3.48 -13.20 -5.92
N LEU A 90 3.93 -13.49 -4.69
CA LEU A 90 3.17 -14.29 -3.73
C LEU A 90 1.80 -13.66 -3.44
N LEU A 91 1.77 -12.37 -3.12
CA LEU A 91 0.52 -11.62 -2.90
C LEU A 91 -0.38 -11.67 -4.14
N LYS A 92 0.18 -11.46 -5.33
CA LYS A 92 -0.57 -11.49 -6.59
C LYS A 92 -1.19 -12.87 -6.82
N LYS A 93 -0.42 -13.94 -6.65
CA LYS A 93 -0.88 -15.33 -6.84
C LYS A 93 -2.00 -15.67 -5.87
N TYR A 94 -1.84 -15.31 -4.59
CA TYR A 94 -2.86 -15.54 -3.58
C TYR A 94 -4.15 -14.77 -3.90
N LEU A 95 -4.04 -13.47 -4.16
CA LEU A 95 -5.21 -12.64 -4.52
C LEU A 95 -5.86 -13.10 -5.81
N SER A 96 -5.10 -13.49 -6.84
CA SER A 96 -5.68 -13.98 -8.09
C SER A 96 -6.45 -15.27 -7.89
N SER A 97 -5.92 -16.22 -7.10
CA SER A 97 -6.59 -17.49 -6.78
C SER A 97 -7.85 -17.26 -5.94
N TYR A 98 -7.77 -16.35 -4.98
CA TYR A 98 -8.89 -16.00 -4.12
C TYR A 98 -10.00 -15.29 -4.90
N LEU A 99 -9.64 -14.30 -5.74
CA LEU A 99 -10.58 -13.54 -6.55
C LEU A 99 -11.15 -14.36 -7.71
N SER A 100 -10.42 -15.32 -8.28
CA SER A 100 -10.97 -16.21 -9.32
C SER A 100 -12.03 -17.18 -8.78
N THR A 101 -11.96 -17.50 -7.50
CA THR A 101 -12.94 -18.37 -6.82
C THR A 101 -14.23 -17.60 -6.50
N ILE A 102 -14.15 -16.27 -6.47
CA ILE A 102 -15.28 -15.38 -6.21
C ILE A 102 -15.77 -14.87 -7.56
N GLU A 103 -16.88 -15.45 -8.06
CA GLU A 103 -17.68 -14.74 -9.04
C GLU A 103 -18.13 -13.42 -8.39
N ILE A 104 -17.65 -12.29 -8.90
CA ILE A 104 -18.11 -10.97 -8.45
C ILE A 104 -19.43 -10.71 -9.20
N PRO A 105 -20.61 -10.88 -8.59
CA PRO A 105 -21.84 -10.47 -9.25
C PRO A 105 -21.77 -8.95 -9.42
N GLU A 106 -21.76 -8.46 -10.66
CA GLU A 106 -21.76 -7.02 -10.99
C GLU A 106 -23.00 -6.24 -10.48
N LYS A 107 -23.93 -6.91 -9.79
CA LYS A 107 -25.12 -6.29 -9.23
C LYS A 107 -24.87 -5.79 -7.81
N ARG A 108 -24.40 -4.53 -7.71
CA ARG A 108 -24.94 -3.48 -6.82
C ARG A 108 -24.10 -2.19 -6.93
N LYS A 109 -24.30 -1.45 -8.02
CA LYS A 109 -24.32 0.01 -7.90
C LYS A 109 -25.39 0.35 -6.85
N THR A 110 -25.05 1.21 -5.90
CA THR A 110 -25.95 1.86 -4.92
C THR A 110 -26.73 0.96 -3.95
N THR A 111 -26.12 0.58 -2.82
CA THR A 111 -26.86 0.53 -1.54
C THR A 111 -25.91 0.83 -0.36
N ILE A 112 -25.82 2.11 -0.01
CA ILE A 112 -25.70 2.65 1.36
C ILE A 112 -24.70 1.95 2.30
N LEU A 113 -23.52 2.55 2.49
CA LEU A 113 -22.88 2.58 3.81
C LEU A 113 -22.97 4.01 4.34
N LYS A 114 -24.05 4.28 5.08
CA LYS A 114 -24.09 5.33 6.10
C LYS A 114 -23.13 4.90 7.23
N THR A 115 -21.84 5.10 7.04
CA THR A 115 -20.92 5.26 8.16
C THR A 115 -20.23 6.60 7.95
N LYS A 116 -20.63 7.55 8.79
CA LYS A 116 -20.19 8.94 8.80
C LYS A 116 -18.70 8.99 9.20
N GLN A 117 -17.79 8.67 8.29
CA GLN A 117 -16.43 9.16 8.38
C GLN A 117 -16.37 10.45 7.60
N GLN A 118 -16.38 11.55 8.35
CA GLN A 118 -16.09 12.88 7.84
C GLN A 118 -14.67 12.86 7.24
N PHE A 119 -14.57 12.58 5.95
CA PHE A 119 -13.39 12.97 5.18
C PHE A 119 -13.43 14.49 5.10
N ILE A 120 -12.73 15.13 6.05
CA ILE A 120 -12.47 16.56 6.02
C ILE A 120 -11.76 16.83 4.69
N THR A 121 -12.51 17.45 3.81
CA THR A 121 -12.08 18.05 2.56
C THR A 121 -11.10 19.18 2.89
N LYS A 122 -9.79 18.93 2.78
CA LYS A 122 -8.78 20.01 2.62
C LYS A 122 -7.39 19.43 2.32
N LYS A 123 -7.11 19.21 1.03
CA LYS A 123 -5.96 19.83 0.36
C LYS A 123 -5.78 19.29 -1.07
N SER A 124 -5.74 20.26 -1.98
CA SER A 124 -5.58 20.15 -3.42
C SER A 124 -4.09 20.06 -3.82
N TYR A 125 -3.38 18.97 -3.49
CA TYR A 125 -2.00 18.76 -3.98
C TYR A 125 -1.80 17.48 -4.82
N LEU A 126 -2.81 16.60 -4.90
CA LEU A 126 -2.71 15.35 -5.68
C LEU A 126 -3.15 15.50 -7.15
N LYS A 127 -3.57 16.70 -7.58
CA LYS A 127 -3.89 16.97 -9.00
C LYS A 127 -2.65 16.94 -9.91
N GLN A 128 -1.45 17.13 -9.37
CA GLN A 128 -0.22 17.23 -10.17
C GLN A 128 0.38 15.88 -10.61
N TYR A 129 -0.09 14.75 -10.06
CA TYR A 129 0.48 13.43 -10.37
C TYR A 129 -0.40 12.53 -11.25
N ASN A 130 -1.45 13.10 -11.87
CA ASN A 130 -2.30 12.47 -12.87
C ASN A 130 -2.63 10.98 -12.61
N TYR A 131 -2.97 10.67 -11.35
CA TYR A 131 -3.45 9.34 -10.97
C TYR A 131 -4.97 9.33 -11.08
N GLN A 132 -5.47 8.96 -12.27
CA GLN A 132 -6.87 8.66 -12.51
C GLN A 132 -7.07 7.17 -12.27
N PHE A 133 -7.81 6.81 -11.24
CA PHE A 133 -8.49 5.50 -11.24
C PHE A 133 -9.43 5.49 -12.45
N PRO A 134 -9.38 4.46 -13.33
CA PRO A 134 -10.19 4.41 -14.55
C PRO A 134 -11.70 4.50 -14.28
N ASP A 135 -12.17 4.15 -13.07
CA ASP A 135 -13.60 4.08 -12.74
C ASP A 135 -14.13 5.23 -11.87
N LYS A 136 -13.61 6.45 -12.00
CA LYS A 136 -14.32 7.62 -11.48
C LYS A 136 -15.27 8.16 -12.54
N VAL A 137 -16.43 7.51 -12.68
CA VAL A 137 -17.60 8.12 -13.32
C VAL A 137 -17.90 9.43 -12.58
N LYS A 138 -17.69 10.55 -13.26
CA LYS A 138 -18.17 11.86 -12.81
C LYS A 138 -19.70 11.79 -12.76
N VAL A 139 -20.26 11.68 -11.56
CA VAL A 139 -21.66 12.06 -11.37
C VAL A 139 -21.68 13.58 -11.37
N ALA A 140 -22.13 14.15 -12.50
CA ALA A 140 -22.43 15.56 -12.60
C ALA A 140 -23.77 15.81 -11.89
N ILE A 141 -23.69 16.69 -10.88
CA ILE A 141 -24.73 17.54 -10.26
C ILE A 141 -26.06 16.86 -9.91
#